data_AF-A0A821VGQ9-F1
#
_entry.id   AF-A0A821VGQ9-F1
#
_cell.length_a   1.000
_cell.length_b   1.000
_cell.length_c   1.000
_cell.angle_alpha   90.00
_cell.angle_beta   90.00
_cell.angle_gamma   90.00
#
_symmetry.space_group_name_H-M   'P 1'
#
loop_
_entity.id
_entity.type
_entity.pdbx_description
1 polymer ?
#
loop_
_entity_poly.entity_id
_entity_poly.type
_entity_poly.pdbx_seq_one_letter_code
_entity_poly.pdbx_strand_id
1 'polypeptide(L)'
;MGARLTRSDFQYVYTDEPHTTRRREMLQKYPQIKKLMGHDWRIAVQVVITVLIQLIMAILVRDLSWKYVWLFTYVISGTLNHSLSISFHEIGHNLAFGNHRPIANRILGYIANLPLCIPSSVTFKKYHIDHH
;
A
#
# COMPACT_ATOMS: atom_id res chain seq x y z
N MET A 1 14.08 20.39 7.96
CA MET A 1 13.03 20.07 8.96
C MET A 1 13.40 18.75 9.62
N GLY A 2 13.80 18.78 10.88
CA GLY A 2 14.10 17.58 11.67
C GLY A 2 14.12 17.98 13.13
N ALA A 3 13.36 17.28 13.97
CA ALA A 3 13.37 17.52 15.40
C ALA A 3 14.79 17.26 15.94
N ARG A 4 15.31 18.15 16.79
CA ARG A 4 16.58 17.93 17.50
C ARG A 4 16.37 16.72 18.40
N LEU A 5 17.15 15.66 18.21
CA LEU A 5 17.12 14.48 19.08
C LEU A 5 17.47 14.94 20.51
N THR A 6 16.48 14.94 21.41
CA THR A 6 16.65 15.36 22.81
C THR A 6 17.11 14.21 23.71
N ARG A 7 17.14 12.97 23.20
CA ARG A 7 17.53 11.76 23.92
C ARG A 7 18.48 10.92 23.08
N SER A 8 19.41 10.25 23.76
CA SER A 8 20.37 9.30 23.17
C SER A 8 20.00 7.84 23.44
N ASP A 9 18.84 7.58 24.06
CA ASP A 9 18.34 6.28 24.47
C ASP A 9 16.88 6.06 24.03
N PHE A 10 16.45 4.80 24.01
CA PHE A 10 15.06 4.44 23.75
C PHE A 10 14.18 4.67 24.98
N GLN A 11 12.93 5.10 24.76
CA GLN A 11 11.92 5.10 25.81
C GLN A 11 11.30 3.71 25.93
N TYR A 12 11.50 3.07 27.08
CA TYR A 12 10.88 1.78 27.39
C TYR A 12 9.51 1.99 28.04
N VAL A 13 8.51 1.28 27.53
CA VAL A 13 7.14 1.28 28.05
C VAL A 13 6.77 -0.16 28.39
N TYR A 14 6.26 -0.38 29.61
CA TYR A 14 5.95 -1.70 30.14
C TYR A 14 4.45 -2.04 30.09
N THR A 15 3.66 -1.21 29.42
CA THR A 15 2.25 -1.49 29.14
C THR A 15 2.13 -2.11 27.75
N ASP A 16 1.27 -3.12 27.63
CA ASP A 16 0.97 -3.74 26.34
C ASP A 16 0.42 -2.75 25.30
N GLU A 17 0.51 -3.14 24.03
CA GLU A 17 0.08 -2.31 22.91
C GLU A 17 -1.44 -2.04 23.00
N PRO A 18 -1.87 -0.75 23.05
CA PRO A 18 -3.24 -0.41 23.42
C PRO A 18 -4.28 -0.75 22.33
N HIS A 19 -3.86 -1.03 21.09
CA HIS A 19 -4.80 -1.23 19.97
C HIS A 19 -5.55 -2.54 20.12
N THR A 20 -4.91 -3.61 20.59
CA THR A 20 -5.54 -4.91 20.84
C THR A 20 -6.64 -4.81 21.90
N THR A 21 -6.36 -4.20 23.04
CA THR A 21 -7.35 -3.99 24.12
C THR A 21 -8.49 -3.12 23.64
N ARG A 22 -8.20 -1.99 22.99
CA ARG A 22 -9.23 -1.09 22.43
C ARG A 22 -10.10 -1.76 21.38
N ARG A 23 -9.51 -2.57 20.49
CA ARG A 23 -10.26 -3.31 19.48
C ARG A 23 -11.28 -4.24 20.15
N ARG A 24 -10.89 -4.94 21.22
CA ARG A 24 -11.80 -5.84 21.96
C ARG A 24 -12.97 -5.05 22.56
N GLU A 25 -12.69 -3.96 23.27
CA GLU A 25 -13.71 -3.12 23.90
C GLU A 25 -14.67 -2.51 22.88
N MET A 26 -14.14 -1.99 21.76
CA MET A 26 -14.94 -1.43 20.68
C MET A 26 -15.86 -2.47 20.03
N LEU A 27 -15.38 -3.68 19.80
CA LEU A 27 -16.20 -4.75 19.20
C LEU A 27 -17.25 -5.30 20.17
N GLN A 28 -17.00 -5.24 21.49
CA GLN A 28 -18.00 -5.58 22.51
C GLN A 28 -19.10 -4.51 22.59
N LYS A 29 -18.71 -3.24 22.61
CA LYS A 29 -19.63 -2.11 22.70
C LYS A 29 -20.42 -1.87 21.40
N TYR A 30 -19.80 -2.12 20.25
CA TYR A 30 -20.35 -1.85 18.92
C TYR A 30 -20.20 -3.09 18.00
N PRO A 31 -20.97 -4.17 18.24
CA PRO A 31 -20.85 -5.40 17.47
C PRO A 31 -21.12 -5.23 15.97
N GLN A 32 -21.86 -4.17 15.57
CA GLN A 32 -22.10 -3.83 14.17
C GLN A 32 -20.83 -3.53 13.38
N ILE A 33 -19.74 -3.11 14.04
CA ILE A 33 -18.44 -2.86 13.39
C ILE A 33 -17.94 -4.13 12.69
N LYS A 34 -18.21 -5.33 13.23
CA LYS A 34 -17.81 -6.59 12.60
C LYS A 34 -18.37 -6.76 11.20
N LYS A 35 -19.55 -6.20 10.91
CA LYS A 35 -20.16 -6.26 9.56
C LYS A 35 -19.39 -5.45 8.52
N LEU A 36 -18.61 -4.46 8.97
CA LEU A 36 -17.77 -3.61 8.11
C LEU A 36 -16.36 -4.20 7.90
N MET A 37 -15.96 -5.18 8.73
CA MET A 37 -14.67 -5.83 8.60
C MET A 37 -14.72 -6.85 7.47
N GLY A 38 -13.90 -6.67 6.44
CA GLY A 38 -13.87 -7.54 5.29
C GLY A 38 -12.70 -7.23 4.37
N HIS A 39 -12.75 -7.81 3.17
CA HIS A 39 -11.80 -7.53 2.09
C HIS A 39 -12.52 -6.76 0.98
N ASP A 40 -11.78 -6.00 0.18
CA ASP A 40 -12.32 -5.22 -0.95
C ASP A 40 -11.65 -5.63 -2.26
N TRP A 41 -12.41 -6.35 -3.10
CA TRP A 41 -11.95 -6.80 -4.42
C TRP A 41 -11.72 -5.65 -5.40
N ARG A 42 -12.28 -4.46 -5.15
CA ARG A 42 -12.11 -3.28 -6.00
C ARG A 42 -10.65 -2.83 -6.06
N ILE A 43 -9.87 -3.11 -5.03
CA ILE A 43 -8.41 -2.88 -4.99
C ILE A 43 -7.73 -3.59 -6.17
N ALA A 44 -8.11 -4.85 -6.44
CA ALA A 44 -7.53 -5.62 -7.54
C ALA A 44 -7.84 -4.99 -8.91
N VAL A 45 -9.08 -4.52 -9.09
CA VAL A 45 -9.49 -3.86 -10.33
C VAL A 45 -8.74 -2.55 -10.53
N GLN A 46 -8.63 -1.74 -9.48
CA GLN A 46 -7.90 -0.47 -9.52
C GLN A 46 -6.42 -0.70 -9.90
N VAL A 47 -5.75 -1.67 -9.26
CA VAL A 47 -4.37 -2.04 -9.58
C VAL A 47 -4.22 -2.42 -11.05
N VAL A 48 -5.05 -3.33 -11.56
CA VAL A 48 -4.96 -3.80 -12.96
C VAL A 48 -5.16 -2.63 -13.93
N ILE A 49 -6.19 -1.81 -13.72
CA ILE A 49 -6.46 -0.64 -14.58
C ILE A 49 -5.29 0.34 -14.53
N THR A 50 -4.78 0.67 -13.34
CA THR A 50 -3.66 1.61 -13.20
C THR A 50 -2.39 1.10 -13.88
N VAL A 51 -2.06 -0.19 -13.73
CA VAL A 51 -0.90 -0.80 -14.41
C VAL A 51 -1.08 -0.75 -15.92
N LEU A 52 -2.26 -1.10 -16.45
CA LEU A 52 -2.55 -1.04 -17.88
C LEU A 52 -2.41 0.38 -18.43
N ILE A 53 -2.92 1.39 -17.72
CA ILE A 53 -2.76 2.79 -18.11
C ILE A 53 -1.27 3.16 -18.19
N GLN A 54 -0.46 2.78 -17.21
CA GLN A 54 0.97 3.08 -17.24
C GLN A 54 1.70 2.39 -18.38
N LEU A 55 1.36 1.13 -18.71
CA LEU A 55 1.93 0.42 -19.85
C LEU A 55 1.54 1.06 -21.19
N ILE A 56 0.28 1.48 -21.35
CA ILE A 56 -0.18 2.21 -22.54
C ILE A 56 0.54 3.54 -22.65
N MET A 57 0.64 4.30 -21.56
CA MET A 57 1.35 5.59 -21.53
C MET A 57 2.82 5.45 -21.94
N ALA A 58 3.50 4.38 -21.50
CA ALA A 58 4.89 4.12 -21.91
C ALA A 58 5.04 3.99 -23.44
N ILE A 59 4.05 3.41 -24.12
CA ILE A 59 4.03 3.32 -25.58
C ILE A 59 3.70 4.68 -26.21
N LEU A 60 2.72 5.41 -25.67
CA LEU A 60 2.28 6.69 -26.24
C LEU A 60 3.34 7.80 -26.16
N VAL A 61 4.20 7.79 -25.13
CA VAL A 61 5.20 8.84 -24.93
C VAL A 61 6.54 8.57 -25.62
N ARG A 62 6.72 7.39 -26.25
CA ARG A 62 8.01 6.91 -26.76
C ARG A 62 8.70 7.84 -27.77
N ASP A 63 7.91 8.52 -28.61
CA ASP A 63 8.41 9.39 -29.69
C ASP A 63 8.22 10.88 -29.36
N LEU A 64 7.78 11.21 -28.13
CA LEU A 64 7.63 12.59 -27.69
C LEU A 64 8.98 13.20 -27.32
N SER A 65 9.10 14.52 -27.49
CA SER A 65 10.24 15.27 -26.96
C SER A 65 10.33 15.12 -25.43
N TRP A 66 11.56 15.02 -24.91
CA TRP A 66 11.82 14.82 -23.48
C TRP A 66 11.06 15.76 -22.54
N LYS A 67 10.83 17.02 -22.93
CA LYS A 67 10.04 17.97 -22.13
C LYS A 67 8.63 17.46 -21.78
N TYR A 68 7.96 16.77 -22.72
CA TYR A 68 6.64 16.20 -22.50
C TYR A 68 6.72 14.89 -21.72
N VAL A 69 7.77 14.09 -21.95
CA VAL A 69 8.04 12.87 -21.15
C VAL A 69 8.18 13.24 -19.68
N TRP A 70 8.95 14.29 -19.35
CA TRP A 70 9.11 14.78 -17.98
C TRP A 70 7.78 15.27 -17.38
N LEU A 71 7.00 16.05 -18.14
CA LEU A 71 5.69 16.54 -17.70
C LEU A 71 4.74 15.38 -17.37
N PHE A 72 4.59 14.41 -18.27
CA PHE A 72 3.71 13.26 -18.07
C PHE A 72 4.21 12.33 -16.97
N THR A 73 5.52 12.15 -16.84
CA THR A 73 6.10 11.36 -15.75
C THR A 73 5.76 11.99 -14.40
N TYR A 74 5.91 13.31 -14.26
CA TYR A 74 5.63 14.01 -13.01
C TYR A 74 4.13 13.97 -12.67
N VAL A 75 3.26 14.34 -13.62
CA VAL A 75 1.82 14.50 -13.33
C VAL A 75 1.09 13.16 -13.34
N ILE A 76 1.30 12.32 -14.35
CA ILE A 76 0.54 11.07 -14.53
C ILE A 76 1.23 9.94 -13.78
N SER A 77 2.48 9.60 -14.13
CA SER A 77 3.16 8.46 -13.52
C SER A 77 3.39 8.66 -12.02
N GLY A 78 3.77 9.86 -11.58
CA GLY A 78 3.90 10.20 -10.16
C GLY A 78 2.61 9.94 -9.36
N THR A 79 1.47 10.44 -9.85
CA THR A 79 0.16 10.24 -9.22
C THR A 79 -0.24 8.77 -9.19
N LEU A 80 -0.08 8.06 -10.32
CA LEU A 80 -0.44 6.65 -10.42
C LEU A 80 0.48 5.75 -9.57
N ASN A 81 1.77 6.07 -9.48
CA ASN A 81 2.72 5.36 -8.62
C ASN A 81 2.41 5.55 -7.14
N HIS A 82 1.99 6.74 -6.73
CA HIS A 82 1.52 6.95 -5.37
C HIS A 82 0.27 6.10 -5.08
N SER A 83 -0.72 6.09 -5.99
CA SER A 83 -1.89 5.22 -5.87
C SER A 83 -1.53 3.73 -5.76
N LEU A 84 -0.59 3.26 -6.59
CA LEU A 84 -0.07 1.88 -6.51
C LEU A 84 0.66 1.60 -5.19
N SER A 85 1.37 2.58 -4.63
CA SER A 85 2.05 2.41 -3.34
C SER A 85 1.08 2.18 -2.18
N ILE A 86 -0.05 2.90 -2.17
CA ILE A 86 -1.11 2.68 -1.20
C ILE A 86 -1.83 1.35 -1.48
N SER A 87 -2.04 1.03 -2.76
CA SER A 87 -2.69 -0.23 -3.14
C SER A 87 -1.90 -1.46 -2.67
N PHE A 88 -0.58 -1.51 -2.89
CA PHE A 88 0.20 -2.65 -2.40
C PHE A 88 0.38 -2.65 -0.87
N HIS A 89 0.29 -1.50 -0.20
CA HIS A 89 0.18 -1.42 1.26
C HIS A 89 -1.04 -2.18 1.77
N GLU A 90 -2.23 -1.89 1.23
CA GLU A 90 -3.46 -2.60 1.58
C GLU A 90 -3.40 -4.10 1.21
N ILE A 91 -2.78 -4.43 0.07
CA ILE A 91 -2.51 -5.83 -0.31
C ILE A 91 -1.55 -6.50 0.66
N GLY A 92 -0.62 -5.76 1.26
CA GLY A 92 0.26 -6.20 2.35
C GLY A 92 -0.54 -6.78 3.52
N HIS A 93 -1.63 -6.10 3.87
CA HIS A 93 -2.64 -6.51 4.85
C HIS A 93 -3.60 -7.61 4.38
N ASN A 94 -3.38 -8.14 3.17
CA ASN A 94 -4.26 -9.06 2.47
C ASN A 94 -5.67 -8.50 2.23
N LEU A 95 -5.84 -7.18 2.14
CA LEU A 95 -7.18 -6.56 2.06
C LEU A 95 -7.87 -6.80 0.70
N ALA A 96 -7.15 -7.12 -0.37
CA ALA A 96 -7.78 -7.31 -1.68
C ALA A 96 -8.60 -8.61 -1.76
N PHE A 97 -8.06 -9.71 -1.24
CA PHE A 97 -8.72 -11.03 -1.29
C PHE A 97 -8.88 -11.70 0.07
N GLY A 98 -8.57 -11.00 1.16
CA GLY A 98 -8.62 -11.51 2.53
C GLY A 98 -7.49 -12.48 2.86
N ASN A 99 -7.39 -12.81 4.16
CA ASN A 99 -6.37 -13.72 4.71
C ASN A 99 -6.51 -15.17 4.23
N HIS A 100 -7.66 -15.55 3.67
CA HIS A 100 -7.90 -16.90 3.14
C HIS A 100 -7.25 -17.13 1.75
N ARG A 101 -6.78 -16.07 1.07
CA ARG A 101 -6.08 -16.14 -0.23
C ARG A 101 -4.78 -15.33 -0.22
N PRO A 102 -3.78 -15.71 0.60
CA PRO A 102 -2.54 -14.95 0.72
C PRO A 102 -1.70 -14.96 -0.56
N ILE A 103 -1.75 -16.04 -1.35
CA ILE A 103 -1.02 -16.15 -2.62
C ILE A 103 -1.59 -15.19 -3.67
N ALA A 104 -2.92 -15.07 -3.77
CA ALA A 104 -3.56 -14.13 -4.69
C ALA A 104 -3.18 -12.67 -4.36
N ASN A 105 -3.17 -12.31 -3.08
CA ASN A 105 -2.68 -10.99 -2.64
C ASN A 105 -1.21 -10.78 -3.02
N ARG A 106 -0.35 -11.78 -2.79
CA ARG A 106 1.07 -11.69 -3.16
C ARG A 106 1.30 -11.49 -4.65
N ILE A 107 0.59 -12.24 -5.51
CA ILE A 107 0.64 -12.07 -6.97
C ILE A 107 0.17 -10.67 -7.38
N LEU A 108 -0.95 -10.20 -6.83
CA LEU A 108 -1.44 -8.85 -7.10
C LEU A 108 -0.45 -7.77 -6.63
N GLY A 109 0.25 -8.00 -5.53
CA GLY A 109 1.34 -7.15 -5.06
C GLY A 109 2.49 -7.06 -6.07
N TYR A 110 2.85 -8.17 -6.73
CA TYR A 110 3.84 -8.17 -7.81
C TYR A 110 3.37 -7.34 -8.99
N ILE A 111 2.10 -7.51 -9.40
CA ILE A 111 1.49 -6.74 -10.50
C ILE A 111 1.51 -5.24 -10.19
N ALA A 112 1.07 -4.85 -8.98
CA ALA A 112 1.09 -3.46 -8.53
C ALA A 112 2.51 -2.86 -8.52
N ASN A 113 3.53 -3.70 -8.33
CA ASN A 113 4.92 -3.27 -8.31
C ASN A 113 5.53 -3.09 -9.71
N LEU A 114 4.97 -3.70 -10.76
CA LEU A 114 5.57 -3.70 -12.10
C LEU A 114 5.95 -2.29 -12.60
N PRO A 115 5.08 -1.26 -12.53
CA PRO A 115 5.43 0.08 -13.04
C PRO A 115 6.46 0.82 -12.19
N LEU A 116 6.67 0.40 -10.94
CA LEU A 116 7.62 1.04 -10.01
C LEU A 116 9.07 0.60 -10.28
N CYS A 117 9.30 -0.47 -11.04
CA CYS A 117 10.61 -1.00 -11.44
C CYS A 117 11.61 -1.34 -10.30
N ILE A 118 11.21 -1.18 -9.03
CA ILE A 118 11.99 -1.48 -7.85
C ILE A 118 11.21 -2.51 -7.04
N PRO A 119 11.73 -3.72 -6.76
CA PRO A 119 10.99 -4.78 -6.07
C PRO A 119 10.78 -4.47 -4.58
N SER A 120 9.85 -3.58 -4.28
CA SER A 120 9.56 -3.08 -2.93
C SER A 120 8.40 -3.79 -2.25
N SER A 121 7.45 -4.36 -3.00
CA SER A 121 6.21 -4.95 -2.45
C SER A 121 6.44 -6.04 -1.39
N VAL A 122 7.38 -6.95 -1.60
CA VAL A 122 7.70 -8.04 -0.67
C VAL A 122 8.34 -7.51 0.60
N THR A 123 9.37 -6.69 0.44
CA THR A 123 10.12 -6.10 1.53
C THR A 123 9.24 -5.18 2.37
N PHE A 124 8.40 -4.39 1.70
CA PHE A 124 7.41 -3.55 2.33
C PHE A 124 6.48 -4.38 3.20
N LYS A 125 5.84 -5.43 2.66
CA LYS A 125 4.92 -6.27 3.44
C LYS A 125 5.58 -6.80 4.73
N LYS A 126 6.85 -7.21 4.66
CA LYS A 126 7.59 -7.69 5.84
C LYS A 126 7.70 -6.59 6.91
N TYR A 127 8.37 -5.48 6.59
CA TYR A 127 8.63 -4.42 7.57
C TYR A 127 7.37 -3.67 7.99
N HIS A 128 6.37 -3.62 7.11
CA HIS A 128 5.10 -2.98 7.40
C HIS A 128 4.28 -3.77 8.41
N ILE A 129 4.32 -5.11 8.36
CA ILE A 129 3.72 -5.94 9.40
C ILE A 129 4.49 -5.78 10.72
N ASP A 130 5.83 -5.72 10.69
CA ASP A 130 6.61 -5.50 11.91
C ASP A 130 6.32 -4.13 12.58
N HIS A 131 5.90 -3.15 11.78
CA HIS A 131 5.48 -1.83 12.25
C HIS A 131 4.07 -1.84 12.90
N HIS A 132 3.21 -2.78 12.53
CA HIS A 132 1.82 -2.88 13.00
C HIS A 132 1.67 -3.78 14.23
#